data_AF-A0A0K1JE92-F1
#
_entry.id   AF-A0A0K1JE92-F1
#
_cell.length_a   1.000
_cell.length_b   1.000
_cell.length_c   1.000
_cell.angle_alpha   90.00
_cell.angle_beta   90.00
_cell.angle_gamma   90.00
#
_symmetry.space_group_name_H-M   'P 1'
#
loop_
_entity.id
_entity.type
_entity.pdbx_description
1 polymer ?
#
loop_
_entity_poly.entity_id
_entity_poly.type
_entity_poly.pdbx_seq_one_letter_code
_entity_poly.pdbx_strand_id
1 'polypeptide(L)'
;MGFSTTYLGRFDISPVLNREEVEWLRSYARMLDRDPDDPYAVPMNPGAAPLVEHPESRAGSTWRSDGLFRCDWQPCPDGCCLVWQGTEKSNNAMRELTYLIDHFLRPGAHAHRDQRSDFAAFTFDHVVKGVIAAERGDTRKLFLLEARDNEIVERTLVPGSSEW
;
A
#
# COMPACT_ATOMS: atom_id res chain seq x y z
N MET A 1 2.44 17.03 17.80
CA MET A 1 1.29 16.20 18.21
C MET A 1 0.58 15.75 16.95
N GLY A 2 0.78 14.50 16.54
CA GLY A 2 0.31 14.01 15.24
C GLY A 2 -0.33 12.63 15.38
N PHE A 3 -1.37 12.40 14.57
CA PHE A 3 -2.01 11.11 14.38
C PHE A 3 -1.02 10.15 13.68
N SER A 4 -0.11 9.51 14.42
CA SER A 4 0.78 8.49 13.86
C SER A 4 0.33 7.11 14.31
N THR A 5 0.53 6.12 13.45
CA THR A 5 0.37 4.70 13.80
C THR A 5 1.70 4.01 13.51
N THR A 6 2.14 3.19 14.44
CA THR A 6 3.31 2.32 14.28
C THR A 6 2.84 0.92 13.95
N TYR A 7 3.41 0.31 12.92
CA TYR A 7 3.10 -1.06 12.50
C TYR A 7 4.32 -1.97 12.75
N LEU A 8 4.06 -3.17 13.27
CA LEU A 8 5.05 -4.18 13.62
C LEU A 8 4.72 -5.50 12.92
N GLY A 9 5.57 -5.91 11.99
CA GLY A 9 5.41 -7.14 11.23
C GLY A 9 5.40 -6.89 9.72
N ARG A 10 4.93 -7.91 9.00
CA ARG A 10 4.82 -7.94 7.53
C ARG A 10 3.69 -8.87 7.13
N PHE A 11 3.16 -8.71 5.93
CA PHE A 11 2.30 -9.72 5.30
C PHE A 11 3.11 -10.52 4.30
N ASP A 12 3.03 -11.84 4.35
CA ASP A 12 3.68 -12.71 3.38
C ASP A 12 2.85 -12.77 2.08
N ILE A 13 3.55 -12.91 0.94
CA ILE A 13 2.97 -12.99 -0.40
C ILE A 13 3.34 -14.35 -1.00
N SER A 14 2.36 -15.08 -1.52
CA SER A 14 2.55 -16.37 -2.18
C SER A 14 1.62 -16.55 -3.39
N PRO A 15 2.12 -16.87 -4.59
CA PRO A 15 3.54 -16.98 -4.97
C PRO A 15 4.30 -15.66 -4.78
N VAL A 16 5.63 -15.72 -4.65
CA VAL A 16 6.45 -14.50 -4.52
C VAL A 16 6.35 -13.65 -5.78
N LEU A 17 6.42 -12.32 -5.61
CA LEU A 17 6.42 -11.39 -6.74
C LEU A 17 7.68 -11.58 -7.61
N ASN A 18 7.52 -11.42 -8.90
CA ASN A 18 8.65 -11.33 -9.81
C ASN A 18 9.35 -9.97 -9.73
N ARG A 19 10.50 -9.84 -10.38
CA ARG A 19 11.33 -8.64 -10.28
C ARG A 19 10.61 -7.40 -10.84
N GLU A 20 9.94 -7.56 -11.96
CA GLU A 20 9.23 -6.49 -12.66
C GLU A 20 8.07 -5.95 -11.81
N GLU A 21 7.32 -6.83 -11.15
CA GLU A 21 6.27 -6.49 -10.18
C GLU A 21 6.85 -5.74 -8.97
N VAL A 22 7.95 -6.23 -8.42
CA VAL A 22 8.64 -5.59 -7.27
C VAL A 22 9.12 -4.19 -7.64
N GLU A 23 9.79 -4.04 -8.77
CA GLU A 23 10.32 -2.75 -9.25
C GLU A 23 9.19 -1.75 -9.48
N TRP A 24 8.11 -2.18 -10.14
CA TRP A 24 6.97 -1.33 -10.42
C TRP A 24 6.22 -0.94 -9.14
N LEU A 25 5.86 -1.89 -8.27
CA LEU A 25 5.09 -1.61 -7.04
C LEU A 25 5.88 -0.77 -6.03
N ARG A 26 7.21 -0.94 -5.95
CA ARG A 26 8.05 -0.08 -5.10
C ARG A 26 8.17 1.32 -5.67
N SER A 27 8.24 1.45 -6.99
CA SER A 27 8.25 2.75 -7.66
C SER A 27 6.92 3.47 -7.49
N TYR A 28 5.82 2.73 -7.65
CA TYR A 28 4.46 3.16 -7.38
C TYR A 28 4.26 3.68 -5.95
N ALA A 29 4.76 2.95 -4.94
CA ALA A 29 4.64 3.36 -3.54
C ALA A 29 5.41 4.63 -3.20
N ARG A 30 6.43 4.99 -3.98
CA ARG A 30 7.24 6.21 -3.79
C ARG A 30 6.69 7.44 -4.51
N MET A 31 5.71 7.24 -5.37
CA MET A 31 5.12 8.28 -6.19
C MET A 31 4.25 9.21 -5.33
N LEU A 32 4.55 10.51 -5.34
CA LEU A 32 3.84 11.52 -4.55
C LEU A 32 2.74 12.23 -5.36
N ASP A 33 2.94 12.41 -6.66
CA ASP A 33 1.96 12.99 -7.58
C ASP A 33 1.67 12.02 -8.71
N ARG A 34 0.38 11.84 -9.04
CA ARG A 34 -0.08 11.09 -10.20
C ARG A 34 -0.44 11.99 -11.36
N ASP A 35 -0.09 11.51 -12.55
CA ASP A 35 -0.60 12.08 -13.78
C ASP A 35 -2.14 12.00 -13.73
N PRO A 36 -2.86 13.13 -13.82
CA PRO A 36 -4.32 13.16 -13.81
C PRO A 36 -4.94 12.36 -14.96
N ASP A 37 -4.24 12.26 -16.08
CA ASP A 37 -4.69 11.57 -17.28
C ASP A 37 -4.31 10.07 -17.24
N ASP A 38 -3.32 9.70 -16.42
CA ASP A 38 -2.87 8.31 -16.28
C ASP A 38 -2.47 7.91 -14.83
N PRO A 39 -3.35 7.22 -14.09
CA PRO A 39 -3.05 6.79 -12.72
C PRO A 39 -1.98 5.70 -12.62
N TYR A 40 -1.50 5.13 -13.72
CA TYR A 40 -0.43 4.12 -13.73
C TYR A 40 0.89 4.63 -14.31
N ALA A 41 0.98 5.90 -14.67
CA ALA A 41 2.21 6.51 -15.17
C ALA A 41 3.28 6.54 -14.07
N VAL A 42 4.10 5.49 -13.97
CA VAL A 42 5.23 5.42 -13.04
C VAL A 42 6.49 5.88 -13.77
N PRO A 43 7.08 7.04 -13.42
CA PRO A 43 8.26 7.54 -14.11
C PRO A 43 9.51 6.74 -13.73
N MET A 44 10.52 6.77 -14.62
CA MET A 44 11.81 6.08 -14.43
C MET A 44 12.53 6.44 -13.12
N ASN A 45 12.29 7.65 -12.58
CA ASN A 45 12.74 8.04 -11.26
C ASN A 45 11.57 8.68 -10.48
N PRO A 46 10.77 7.89 -9.74
CA PRO A 46 9.61 8.38 -8.99
C PRO A 46 9.95 9.42 -7.93
N GLY A 47 11.17 9.36 -7.37
CA GLY A 47 11.64 10.30 -6.36
C GLY A 47 12.26 11.59 -6.92
N ALA A 48 12.52 11.65 -8.22
CA ALA A 48 13.02 12.85 -8.90
C ALA A 48 12.12 13.33 -10.03
N ALA A 49 10.91 12.75 -10.15
CA ALA A 49 9.87 13.30 -11.00
C ALA A 49 9.72 14.77 -10.59
N PRO A 50 9.97 15.73 -11.50
CA PRO A 50 9.76 17.13 -11.17
C PRO A 50 8.33 17.24 -10.66
N LEU A 51 8.14 17.98 -9.56
CA LEU A 51 6.86 18.63 -9.33
C LEU A 51 6.63 19.43 -10.61
N VAL A 52 5.95 18.83 -11.60
CA VAL A 52 5.76 19.47 -12.88
C VAL A 52 5.02 20.73 -12.53
N GLU A 53 5.69 21.88 -12.71
CA GLU A 53 5.07 23.18 -12.59
C GLU A 53 3.99 23.24 -13.66
N HIS A 54 2.80 22.71 -13.36
CA HIS A 54 1.56 23.07 -14.02
C HIS A 54 1.13 24.39 -13.39
N PRO A 55 1.33 25.55 -14.06
CA PRO A 55 1.14 26.83 -13.41
C PRO A 55 -0.33 27.16 -13.12
N GLU A 56 -1.30 26.30 -13.46
CA GLU A 56 -2.73 26.67 -13.42
C GLU A 56 -3.69 25.59 -12.88
N SER A 57 -3.19 24.57 -12.17
CA SER A 57 -4.05 23.52 -11.58
C SER A 57 -4.10 23.58 -10.05
N ARG A 58 -4.87 24.57 -9.59
CA ARG A 58 -5.70 24.60 -8.36
C ARG A 58 -5.19 23.88 -7.11
N ALA A 59 -5.02 24.68 -6.05
CA ALA A 59 -5.40 24.28 -4.70
C ALA A 59 -6.76 23.56 -4.72
N GLY A 60 -6.76 22.25 -4.50
CA GLY A 60 -7.97 21.46 -4.33
C GLY A 60 -8.06 20.23 -5.23
N SER A 61 -7.25 19.20 -4.94
CA SER A 61 -7.61 17.78 -4.96
C SER A 61 -6.36 16.93 -5.18
N THR A 62 -5.57 16.74 -4.13
CA THR A 62 -4.49 15.72 -4.08
C THR A 62 -5.03 14.31 -3.83
N TRP A 63 -6.34 14.10 -4.05
CA TRP A 63 -6.96 12.79 -3.95
C TRP A 63 -6.59 12.00 -5.20
N ARG A 64 -5.94 10.84 -5.01
CA ARG A 64 -5.79 9.84 -6.08
C ARG A 64 -7.19 9.47 -6.59
N SER A 65 -7.30 9.01 -7.84
CA SER A 65 -8.56 8.47 -8.39
C SER A 65 -9.12 7.28 -7.59
N ASP A 66 -8.28 6.63 -6.78
CA ASP A 66 -8.63 5.60 -5.80
C ASP A 66 -8.95 6.14 -4.38
N GLY A 67 -8.91 7.46 -4.19
CA GLY A 67 -9.15 8.17 -2.93
C GLY A 67 -7.99 8.15 -1.93
N LEU A 68 -6.83 7.59 -2.27
CA LEU A 68 -5.62 7.59 -1.44
C LEU A 68 -4.80 8.89 -1.67
N PHE A 69 -3.94 9.28 -0.74
CA PHE A 69 -2.99 10.40 -0.95
C PHE A 69 -1.57 9.89 -1.24
N ARG A 70 -1.24 8.69 -0.75
CA ARG A 70 0.06 8.02 -0.83
C ARG A 70 -0.13 6.52 -0.52
N CYS A 71 0.90 5.70 -0.75
CA CYS A 71 0.90 4.29 -0.34
C CYS A 71 2.07 4.02 0.61
N ASP A 72 1.79 3.72 1.87
CA ASP A 72 2.81 3.54 2.90
C ASP A 72 3.37 2.12 2.96
N TRP A 73 2.82 1.25 2.11
CA TRP A 73 3.11 -0.17 2.00
C TRP A 73 3.75 -0.47 0.64
N GLN A 74 4.76 -1.33 0.65
CA GLN A 74 5.41 -1.79 -0.57
C GLN A 74 5.90 -3.24 -0.39
N PRO A 75 6.16 -3.98 -1.49
CA PRO A 75 6.83 -5.26 -1.36
C PRO A 75 8.29 -5.08 -0.93
N CYS A 76 8.80 -6.07 -0.19
CA CYS A 76 10.23 -6.19 0.10
C CYS A 76 11.03 -6.43 -1.20
N PRO A 77 12.36 -6.21 -1.18
CA PRO A 77 13.19 -6.45 -2.37
C PRO A 77 13.11 -7.87 -2.93
N ASP A 78 12.83 -8.86 -2.09
CA ASP A 78 12.72 -10.27 -2.50
C ASP A 78 11.30 -10.64 -2.98
N GLY A 79 10.36 -9.70 -3.01
CA GLY A 79 8.99 -9.93 -3.47
C GLY A 79 8.13 -10.85 -2.58
N CYS A 80 8.64 -11.28 -1.43
CA CYS A 80 8.00 -12.28 -0.58
C CYS A 80 7.06 -11.71 0.50
N CYS A 81 7.06 -10.39 0.72
CA CYS A 81 6.20 -9.78 1.74
C CYS A 81 5.91 -8.30 1.50
N LEU A 82 4.77 -7.80 1.98
CA LEU A 82 4.46 -6.37 2.11
C LEU A 82 4.95 -5.83 3.44
N VAL A 83 5.62 -4.69 3.41
CA VAL A 83 6.19 -4.00 4.58
C VAL A 83 5.76 -2.55 4.64
N TRP A 84 5.52 -2.06 5.85
CA TRP A 84 5.33 -0.64 6.12
C TRP A 84 6.67 0.10 6.05
N GLN A 85 6.70 1.25 5.37
CA GLN A 85 7.92 2.00 5.11
C GLN A 85 8.35 2.96 6.24
N GLY A 86 7.76 2.85 7.44
CA GLY A 86 8.09 3.76 8.55
C GLY A 86 7.58 5.19 8.35
N THR A 87 6.57 5.37 7.50
CA THR A 87 6.03 6.68 7.15
C THR A 87 5.33 7.34 8.34
N GLU A 88 5.63 8.62 8.58
CA GLU A 88 4.89 9.43 9.54
C GLU A 88 3.42 9.63 9.11
N LYS A 89 2.48 9.49 10.06
CA LYS A 89 1.02 9.67 9.85
C LYS A 89 0.34 8.64 8.94
N SER A 90 0.87 7.42 8.89
CA SER A 90 0.22 6.29 8.23
C SER A 90 -1.04 5.86 9.00
N ASN A 91 -2.22 6.31 8.56
CA ASN A 91 -3.50 6.01 9.23
C ASN A 91 -4.53 5.32 8.33
N ASN A 92 -4.16 5.03 7.07
CA ASN A 92 -5.06 4.46 6.07
C ASN A 92 -4.69 3.02 5.69
N ALA A 93 -3.93 2.30 6.53
CA ALA A 93 -3.36 1.00 6.19
C ALA A 93 -4.40 0.01 5.64
N MET A 94 -5.58 -0.10 6.25
CA MET A 94 -6.67 -0.96 5.74
C MET A 94 -7.01 -0.65 4.28
N ARG A 95 -7.21 0.63 3.96
CA ARG A 95 -7.59 1.07 2.62
C ARG A 95 -6.45 0.89 1.62
N GLU A 96 -5.23 1.23 2.00
CA GLU A 96 -4.04 1.10 1.15
C GLU A 96 -3.70 -0.36 0.83
N LEU A 97 -3.70 -1.23 1.85
CA LEU A 97 -3.41 -2.65 1.67
C LEU A 97 -4.52 -3.35 0.86
N THR A 98 -5.79 -3.04 1.14
CA THR A 98 -6.91 -3.56 0.34
C THR A 98 -6.77 -3.13 -1.12
N TYR A 99 -6.43 -1.87 -1.37
CA TYR A 99 -6.17 -1.38 -2.72
C TYR A 99 -5.03 -2.14 -3.39
N LEU A 100 -3.85 -2.28 -2.74
CA LEU A 100 -2.73 -3.03 -3.33
C LEU A 100 -3.16 -4.45 -3.71
N ILE A 101 -3.89 -5.12 -2.82
CA ILE A 101 -4.34 -6.49 -3.03
C ILE A 101 -5.33 -6.59 -4.18
N ASP A 102 -6.44 -5.85 -4.11
CA ASP A 102 -7.51 -5.93 -5.10
C ASP A 102 -7.11 -5.41 -6.47
N HIS A 103 -6.14 -4.50 -6.50
CA HIS A 103 -5.77 -3.82 -7.72
C HIS A 103 -4.60 -4.47 -8.43
N PHE A 104 -3.62 -5.03 -7.70
CA PHE A 104 -2.38 -5.54 -8.30
C PHE A 104 -2.01 -6.97 -7.95
N LEU A 105 -2.43 -7.50 -6.79
CA LEU A 105 -1.86 -8.76 -6.30
C LEU A 105 -2.78 -9.96 -6.55
N ARG A 106 -4.06 -9.84 -6.21
CA ARG A 106 -4.95 -11.00 -6.18
C ARG A 106 -5.30 -11.54 -7.57
N PRO A 107 -5.68 -12.83 -7.67
CA PRO A 107 -6.40 -13.36 -8.82
C PRO A 107 -7.57 -12.47 -9.25
N GLY A 108 -7.53 -12.02 -10.51
CA GLY A 108 -8.56 -11.16 -11.09
C GLY A 108 -8.45 -9.67 -10.69
N ALA A 109 -7.26 -9.25 -10.25
CA ALA A 109 -6.95 -7.86 -9.90
C ALA A 109 -7.40 -6.86 -10.98
N HIS A 110 -7.76 -5.65 -10.56
CA HIS A 110 -8.30 -4.64 -11.46
C HIS A 110 -7.34 -4.25 -12.60
N ALA A 111 -6.05 -4.05 -12.31
CA ALA A 111 -5.06 -3.66 -13.32
C ALA A 111 -4.89 -4.70 -14.44
N HIS A 112 -5.17 -5.97 -14.17
CA HIS A 112 -5.14 -7.03 -15.19
C HIS A 112 -6.16 -6.78 -16.32
N ARG A 113 -7.28 -6.10 -16.02
CA ARG A 113 -8.36 -5.83 -16.99
C ARG A 113 -8.03 -4.70 -17.96
N ASP A 114 -7.11 -3.81 -17.58
CA ASP A 114 -6.74 -2.63 -18.35
C ASP A 114 -5.79 -2.98 -19.52
N GLN A 115 -5.25 -4.22 -19.54
CA GLN A 115 -4.40 -4.77 -20.62
C GLN A 115 -3.25 -3.86 -21.07
N ARG A 116 -2.71 -3.06 -20.14
CA ARG A 116 -1.60 -2.14 -20.41
C ARG A 116 -0.30 -2.90 -20.60
N SER A 117 0.57 -2.37 -21.46
CA SER A 117 1.93 -2.89 -21.65
C SER A 117 2.75 -2.88 -20.36
N ASP A 118 2.51 -1.92 -19.48
CA ASP A 118 3.21 -1.76 -18.19
C ASP A 118 2.99 -2.98 -17.27
N PHE A 119 1.89 -3.71 -17.47
CA PHE A 119 1.52 -4.88 -16.69
C PHE A 119 1.73 -6.20 -17.43
N ALA A 120 2.41 -6.18 -18.59
CA ALA A 120 2.62 -7.38 -19.39
C ALA A 120 3.38 -8.50 -18.64
N ALA A 121 4.21 -8.13 -17.65
CA ALA A 121 4.96 -9.07 -16.82
C ALA A 121 4.28 -9.40 -15.48
N PHE A 122 3.14 -8.81 -15.15
CA PHE A 122 2.44 -9.09 -13.89
C PHE A 122 1.69 -10.41 -13.98
N THR A 123 1.75 -11.24 -12.94
CA THR A 123 1.08 -12.55 -12.89
C THR A 123 -0.30 -12.48 -12.25
N PHE A 124 -0.54 -11.50 -11.36
CA PHE A 124 -1.84 -11.27 -10.72
C PHE A 124 -2.44 -12.51 -10.04
N ASP A 125 -1.61 -13.39 -9.47
CA ASP A 125 -2.03 -14.67 -8.89
C ASP A 125 -1.61 -14.81 -7.42
N HIS A 126 -1.29 -13.70 -6.77
CA HIS A 126 -0.72 -13.68 -5.43
C HIS A 126 -1.79 -13.73 -4.35
N VAL A 127 -1.41 -14.37 -3.24
CA VAL A 127 -2.19 -14.46 -2.02
C VAL A 127 -1.40 -13.84 -0.88
N VAL A 128 -2.01 -12.86 -0.23
CA VAL A 128 -1.46 -12.15 0.92
C VAL A 128 -2.00 -12.74 2.20
N LYS A 129 -1.10 -13.08 3.13
CA LYS A 129 -1.43 -13.65 4.44
C LYS A 129 -0.55 -13.05 5.54
N GLY A 130 -1.05 -13.08 6.77
CA GLY A 130 -0.25 -12.77 7.95
C GLY A 130 -0.97 -11.87 8.94
N VAL A 131 -0.25 -11.48 9.98
CA VAL A 131 -0.75 -10.62 11.05
C VAL A 131 0.28 -9.54 11.35
N ILE A 132 -0.18 -8.31 11.45
CA ILE A 132 0.62 -7.15 11.84
C ILE A 132 0.01 -6.57 13.11
N ALA A 133 0.84 -6.31 14.12
CA ALA A 133 0.43 -5.57 15.29
C ALA A 133 0.61 -4.07 15.03
N ALA A 134 -0.31 -3.26 15.53
CA ALA A 134 -0.30 -1.82 15.35
C ALA A 134 -0.64 -1.09 16.64
N GLU A 135 0.00 0.06 16.82
CA GLU A 135 -0.29 0.99 17.91
C GLU A 135 -0.55 2.38 17.36
N ARG A 136 -1.69 2.94 17.73
CA ARG A 136 -2.01 4.34 17.43
C ARG A 136 -1.40 5.27 18.47
N GLY A 137 -0.57 6.21 18.04
CA GLY A 137 0.24 7.05 18.92
C GLY A 137 -0.56 8.03 19.79
N ASP A 138 -1.73 8.49 19.32
CA ASP A 138 -2.57 9.47 20.02
C ASP A 138 -3.42 8.87 21.14
N THR A 139 -3.95 7.67 20.90
CA THR A 139 -4.95 6.99 21.75
C THR A 139 -4.38 5.78 22.47
N ARG A 140 -3.15 5.36 22.10
CA ARG A 140 -2.53 4.10 22.52
C ARG A 140 -3.40 2.87 22.19
N LYS A 141 -4.33 3.01 21.23
CA LYS A 141 -5.15 1.91 20.73
C LYS A 141 -4.23 0.86 20.12
N LEU A 142 -4.26 -0.35 20.67
CA LEU A 142 -3.62 -1.52 20.10
C LEU A 142 -4.62 -2.25 19.21
N PHE A 143 -4.16 -2.67 18.03
CA PHE A 143 -4.97 -3.46 17.11
C PHE A 143 -4.10 -4.37 16.27
N LEU A 144 -4.73 -5.41 15.70
CA LEU A 144 -4.13 -6.29 14.72
C LEU A 144 -4.75 -6.01 13.36
N LEU A 145 -3.91 -6.01 12.34
CA LEU A 145 -4.33 -6.17 10.96
C LEU A 145 -4.05 -7.62 10.57
N GLU A 146 -5.07 -8.35 10.18
CA GLU A 146 -4.95 -9.75 9.80
C GLU A 146 -5.37 -9.89 8.33
N ALA A 147 -4.46 -10.43 7.51
CA ALA A 147 -4.72 -10.80 6.13
C ALA A 147 -4.95 -12.31 6.04
N ARG A 148 -6.12 -12.71 5.54
CA ARG A 148 -6.47 -14.11 5.25
C ARG A 148 -6.92 -14.20 3.81
N ASP A 149 -6.12 -14.86 2.99
CA ASP A 149 -6.45 -15.13 1.59
C ASP A 149 -6.92 -13.86 0.84
N ASN A 150 -6.11 -12.79 0.91
CA ASN A 150 -6.39 -11.47 0.32
C ASN A 150 -7.46 -10.61 1.01
N GLU A 151 -8.12 -11.09 2.07
CA GLU A 151 -9.03 -10.28 2.87
C GLU A 151 -8.33 -9.73 4.11
N ILE A 152 -8.42 -8.42 4.33
CA ILE A 152 -7.83 -7.76 5.50
C ILE A 152 -8.92 -7.37 6.47
N VAL A 153 -8.72 -7.72 7.74
CA VAL A 153 -9.58 -7.31 8.85
C VAL A 153 -8.78 -6.64 9.95
N GLU A 154 -9.36 -5.58 10.53
CA GLU A 154 -8.83 -4.96 11.74
C GLU A 154 -9.50 -5.58 12.98
N ARG A 155 -8.70 -5.93 13.98
CA ARG A 155 -9.17 -6.38 15.30
C ARG A 155 -8.58 -5.50 16.38
N THR A 156 -9.41 -4.78 17.11
CA THR A 156 -8.96 -3.99 18.26
C THR A 156 -8.58 -4.93 19.40
N LEU A 157 -7.39 -4.74 19.96
CA LEU A 157 -6.93 -5.47 21.14
C LEU A 157 -7.42 -4.75 22.40
N VAL A 158 -7.91 -5.54 23.35
CA VAL A 158 -8.26 -5.06 24.69
C VAL A 158 -7.10 -5.40 25.61
N PRO A 159 -6.60 -4.47 26.45
CA PRO A 159 -5.61 -4.79 27.47
C PRO A 159 -6.10 -5.97 28.32
N GLY A 160 -5.23 -6.96 28.55
CA GLY A 160 -5.55 -8.03 29.50
C GLY A 160 -5.74 -7.43 30.89
N SER A 161 -6.83 -7.77 31.58
CA SER A 161 -6.91 -7.52 33.01
C SER A 161 -5.90 -8.44 33.70
N SER A 162 -5.18 -7.91 34.68
CA SER A 162 -4.23 -8.68 35.50
C SER A 162 -4.93 -9.59 36.51
N GLU A 163 -6.17 -9.99 36.25
CA GLU A 163 -6.93 -10.91 37.09
C GLU A 163 -6.55 -12.34 36.70
N TRP A 164 -5.31 -12.72 37.04
CA TRP A 164 -4.79 -14.08 37.02
C TRP A 164 -4.65 -14.58 38.46
#